data_AF-A0A6U0IKH2-F1
#
_entry.id   AF-A0A6U0IKH2-F1
#
_cell.length_a   1.000
_cell.length_b   1.000
_cell.length_c   1.000
_cell.angle_alpha   90.00
_cell.angle_beta   90.00
_cell.angle_gamma   90.00
#
_symmetry.space_group_name_H-M   'P 1'
#
loop_
_entity.id
_entity.type
_entity.pdbx_description
1 polymer ?
#
loop_
_entity_poly.entity_id
_entity_poly.type
_entity_poly.pdbx_seq_one_letter_code
_entity_poly.pdbx_strand_id
1 'polypeptide(L)'
;YIATTAAIIYMIRFSEPICSTYDKAQDTFLHWKFAVAPCAVIAFITHLVGSGFSRFDLLELLWTFSIYLESIAILPQLIVLQRYREVENLTGNYIVFMGAYRAFYILNWIYRSYHEPMYQHHFVVYFCGVLQTVLYADFFYYYFKSKQKGGKFTLPTSRG
;
A
#
# COMPACT_ATOMS: atom_id res chain seq x y z
N TYR A 1 11.62 7.44 -8.19
CA TYR A 1 10.36 7.60 -7.44
C TYR A 1 9.47 8.66 -8.04
N ILE A 2 9.76 9.97 -7.92
CA ILE A 2 8.82 11.02 -8.36
C ILE A 2 8.56 10.99 -9.88
N ALA A 3 9.60 11.04 -10.71
CA ALA A 3 9.46 11.04 -12.17
C ALA A 3 8.77 9.78 -12.69
N THR A 4 9.12 8.62 -12.13
CA THR A 4 8.51 7.33 -12.50
C THR A 4 7.04 7.26 -12.11
N THR A 5 6.67 7.74 -10.93
CA THR A 5 5.26 7.81 -10.49
C THR A 5 4.46 8.78 -11.36
N ALA A 6 5.02 9.95 -11.67
CA ALA A 6 4.39 10.92 -12.56
C ALA A 6 4.17 10.34 -13.96
N ALA A 7 5.15 9.62 -14.50
CA ALA A 7 5.03 8.94 -15.79
C ALA A 7 3.93 7.87 -15.77
N ILE A 8 3.84 7.04 -14.72
CA ILE A 8 2.78 6.04 -14.57
C ILE A 8 1.40 6.70 -14.54
N ILE A 9 1.24 7.75 -13.74
CA ILE A 9 -0.03 8.50 -13.65
C ILE A 9 -0.39 9.08 -15.02
N TYR A 10 0.58 9.69 -15.72
CA TYR A 10 0.39 10.25 -17.04
C TYR A 10 -0.06 9.17 -18.05
N MET A 11 0.60 8.01 -18.05
CA MET A 11 0.25 6.90 -18.93
C MET A 11 -1.17 6.40 -18.70
N ILE A 12 -1.55 6.16 -17.43
CA ILE A 12 -2.88 5.66 -17.07
C ILE A 12 -3.99 6.69 -17.39
N ARG A 13 -3.70 7.99 -17.25
CA ARG A 13 -4.72 9.04 -17.38
C ARG A 13 -4.86 9.63 -18.78
N PHE A 14 -3.81 9.61 -19.58
CA PHE A 14 -3.75 10.42 -20.81
C PHE A 14 -3.12 9.73 -22.02
N SER A 15 -2.44 8.58 -21.86
CA SER A 15 -1.74 7.93 -22.97
C SER A 15 -2.53 6.75 -23.53
N GLU A 16 -2.86 6.78 -24.83
CA GLU A 16 -3.42 5.63 -25.55
C GLU A 16 -2.31 4.61 -25.87
N PRO A 17 -2.58 3.28 -25.81
CA PRO A 17 -3.87 2.64 -25.55
C PRO A 17 -4.19 2.38 -24.07
N ILE A 18 -3.37 2.86 -23.13
CA ILE A 18 -3.48 2.49 -21.70
C ILE A 18 -4.65 3.21 -21.00
N CYS A 19 -4.91 4.45 -21.37
CA CYS A 19 -6.02 5.22 -20.80
C CYS A 19 -7.39 4.59 -21.11
N SER A 20 -7.55 3.97 -22.29
CA SER A 20 -8.80 3.35 -22.71
C SER A 20 -9.04 1.98 -22.06
N THR A 21 -7.99 1.30 -21.59
CA THR A 21 -8.12 0.02 -20.86
C THR A 21 -8.37 0.19 -19.35
N TYR A 22 -8.29 1.41 -18.82
CA TYR A 22 -8.52 1.69 -17.39
C TYR A 22 -10.01 1.61 -17.01
N ASP A 23 -10.37 0.62 -16.19
CA ASP A 23 -11.73 0.41 -15.70
C ASP A 23 -12.03 1.22 -14.41
N LYS A 24 -12.63 2.40 -14.61
CA LYS A 24 -13.08 3.30 -13.53
C LYS A 24 -14.15 2.68 -12.63
N ALA A 25 -14.92 1.70 -13.09
CA ALA A 25 -16.01 1.12 -12.30
C ALA A 25 -15.47 0.22 -11.18
N GLN A 26 -14.26 -0.33 -11.34
CA GLN A 26 -13.63 -1.13 -10.28
C GLN A 26 -12.87 -0.26 -9.28
N ASP A 27 -12.28 0.85 -9.72
CA ASP A 27 -11.52 1.79 -8.89
C ASP A 27 -12.42 2.84 -8.21
N THR A 28 -13.29 2.34 -7.34
CA THR A 28 -14.34 3.13 -6.65
C THR A 28 -13.91 3.64 -5.27
N PHE A 29 -12.63 3.48 -4.90
CA PHE A 29 -12.16 3.88 -3.58
C PHE A 29 -12.15 5.41 -3.44
N LEU A 30 -12.87 5.93 -2.43
CA LEU A 30 -12.91 7.37 -2.20
C LEU A 30 -11.65 7.83 -1.45
N HIS A 31 -10.53 7.98 -2.17
CA HIS A 31 -9.21 8.28 -1.61
C HIS A 31 -9.21 9.50 -0.69
N TRP A 32 -9.96 10.55 -1.03
CA TRP A 32 -10.03 11.75 -0.20
C TRP A 32 -10.67 11.50 1.16
N LYS A 33 -11.78 10.75 1.18
CA LYS A 33 -12.58 10.50 2.38
C LYS A 33 -11.98 9.41 3.27
N PHE A 34 -11.41 8.37 2.67
CA PHE A 34 -10.95 7.18 3.39
C PHE A 34 -9.44 7.07 3.57
N ALA A 35 -8.64 7.86 2.84
CA ALA A 35 -7.19 7.88 3.02
C ALA A 35 -6.67 9.27 3.42
N VAL A 36 -6.85 10.28 2.56
CA VAL A 36 -6.19 11.58 2.74
C VAL A 36 -6.69 12.32 3.98
N ALA A 37 -8.00 12.52 4.13
CA ALA A 37 -8.54 13.25 5.27
C ALA A 37 -8.28 12.55 6.62
N PRO A 38 -8.49 11.23 6.78
CA PRO A 38 -8.15 10.53 8.01
C PRO A 38 -6.66 10.60 8.35
N CYS A 39 -5.78 10.41 7.36
CA CYS A 39 -4.33 10.47 7.58
C CYS A 39 -3.88 11.88 7.97
N ALA A 40 -4.46 12.93 7.36
CA ALA A 40 -4.15 14.32 7.71
C ALA A 40 -4.60 14.66 9.13
N VAL A 41 -5.80 14.23 9.53
CA VAL A 41 -6.32 14.44 10.88
C VAL A 41 -5.46 13.69 11.91
N ILE A 42 -5.15 12.43 11.67
CA ILE A 42 -4.32 11.62 12.59
C ILE A 42 -2.92 12.22 12.68
N ALA A 43 -2.28 12.60 11.57
CA ALA A 43 -0.96 13.22 11.56
C ALA A 43 -0.94 14.51 12.39
N PHE A 44 -1.96 15.36 12.21
CA PHE A 44 -2.11 16.60 12.96
C PHE A 44 -2.30 16.34 14.46
N ILE A 45 -3.14 15.36 14.84
CA ILE A 45 -3.33 14.97 16.25
C ILE A 45 -2.02 14.44 16.84
N THR A 46 -1.31 13.54 16.14
CA THR A 46 -0.04 13.00 16.64
C THR A 46 1.03 14.08 16.80
N HIS A 47 1.08 15.06 15.89
CA HIS A 47 1.96 16.21 16.03
C HIS A 47 1.59 17.04 17.25
N LEU A 48 0.32 17.41 17.40
CA LEU A 48 -0.16 18.20 18.54
C LEU A 48 0.09 17.52 19.89
N VAL A 49 -0.10 16.21 19.99
CA VAL A 49 0.11 15.45 21.23
C VAL A 49 1.60 15.31 21.56
N GLY A 50 2.46 15.14 20.54
CA GLY A 50 3.89 14.93 20.74
C GLY A 50 4.68 16.21 21.03
N SER A 51 4.48 17.26 20.23
CA SER A 51 5.30 18.48 20.26
C SER A 51 4.57 19.71 20.80
N GLY A 52 3.23 19.66 20.94
CA GLY A 52 2.41 20.77 21.43
C GLY A 52 2.31 21.94 20.45
N PHE A 53 1.39 22.89 20.72
CA PHE A 53 1.17 24.04 19.83
C PHE A 53 2.37 24.99 19.70
N SER A 54 3.26 25.02 20.70
CA SER A 54 4.37 25.97 20.76
C SER A 54 5.55 25.61 19.84
N ARG A 55 5.60 24.39 19.31
CA ARG A 55 6.67 23.88 18.42
C ARG A 55 6.08 23.25 17.17
N PHE A 56 5.27 24.03 16.45
CA PHE A 56 4.70 23.58 15.19
C PHE A 56 5.78 23.55 14.09
N ASP A 57 6.18 22.34 13.67
CA ASP A 57 7.03 22.13 12.51
C ASP A 57 6.21 21.52 11.37
N LEU A 58 6.09 22.27 10.27
CA LEU A 58 5.37 21.82 9.09
C LEU A 58 6.04 20.63 8.42
N LEU A 59 7.37 20.53 8.48
CA LEU A 59 8.10 19.45 7.85
C LEU A 59 7.86 18.12 8.57
N GLU A 60 7.90 18.13 9.90
CA GLU A 60 7.56 16.97 10.73
C GLU A 60 6.10 16.52 10.53
N LEU A 61 5.17 17.47 10.43
CA LEU A 61 3.77 17.17 10.12
C LEU A 61 3.61 16.50 8.75
N LEU A 62 4.22 17.06 7.70
CA LEU A 62 4.16 16.50 6.34
C LEU A 62 4.84 15.13 6.26
N TRP A 63 5.95 14.95 6.97
CA TRP A 63 6.65 13.67 7.06
C TRP A 63 5.77 12.61 7.73
N THR A 64 5.18 12.93 8.88
CA THR A 64 4.26 12.05 9.62
C THR A 64 3.03 11.71 8.77
N PHE A 65 2.45 12.71 8.11
CA PHE A 65 1.35 12.53 7.16
C PHE A 65 1.72 11.57 6.03
N SER A 66 2.91 11.73 5.43
CA SER A 66 3.36 10.86 4.34
C SER A 66 3.46 9.40 4.77
N ILE A 67 3.89 9.12 6.00
CA ILE A 67 4.02 7.75 6.52
C ILE A 67 2.64 7.10 6.72
N TYR A 68 1.68 7.84 7.30
CA TYR A 68 0.31 7.36 7.43
C TYR A 68 -0.33 7.13 6.06
N LEU A 69 -0.19 8.09 5.15
CA LEU A 69 -0.77 8.00 3.82
C LEU A 69 -0.19 6.82 3.04
N GLU A 70 1.12 6.58 3.09
CA GLU A 70 1.77 5.43 2.47
C GLU A 70 1.17 4.11 2.96
N SER A 71 0.83 4.01 4.25
CA SER A 71 0.24 2.79 4.82
C SER A 71 -1.14 2.44 4.25
N ILE A 72 -1.92 3.46 3.90
CA ILE A 72 -3.29 3.33 3.39
C ILE A 72 -3.33 3.36 1.86
N ALA A 73 -2.35 3.98 1.20
CA ALA A 73 -2.31 4.18 -0.24
C ALA A 73 -2.30 2.88 -1.05
N ILE A 74 -1.86 1.76 -0.46
CA ILE A 74 -1.86 0.45 -1.10
C ILE A 74 -3.26 -0.22 -1.11
N LEU A 75 -4.16 0.16 -0.18
CA LEU A 75 -5.48 -0.49 -0.02
C LEU A 75 -6.32 -0.55 -1.30
N PRO A 76 -6.47 0.54 -2.09
CA PRO A 76 -7.31 0.50 -3.29
C PRO A 76 -6.83 -0.57 -4.27
N GLN A 77 -5.51 -0.67 -4.46
CA GLN A 77 -4.90 -1.67 -5.33
C GLN A 77 -5.19 -3.10 -4.85
N LEU A 78 -5.10 -3.34 -3.53
CA LEU A 78 -5.40 -4.65 -2.96
C LEU A 78 -6.89 -5.01 -3.12
N ILE A 79 -7.80 -4.06 -2.91
CA ILE A 79 -9.26 -4.25 -3.07
C ILE A 79 -9.60 -4.60 -4.51
N VAL A 80 -9.02 -3.87 -5.47
CA VAL A 80 -9.21 -4.13 -6.90
C VAL A 80 -8.77 -5.55 -7.23
N LEU A 81 -7.60 -5.99 -6.75
CA LEU A 81 -7.08 -7.33 -7.02
C LEU A 81 -7.85 -8.45 -6.30
N GLN A 82 -8.45 -8.18 -5.15
CA GLN A 82 -9.35 -9.14 -4.52
C GLN A 82 -10.64 -9.32 -5.34
N ARG A 83 -11.07 -8.28 -6.05
CA ARG A 83 -12.26 -8.31 -6.91
C ARG A 83 -11.99 -9.03 -8.23
N TYR A 84 -10.85 -8.75 -8.86
CA TYR A 84 -10.33 -9.52 -9.98
C TYR A 84 -9.80 -10.85 -9.45
N ARG A 85 -10.69 -11.85 -9.30
CA ARG A 85 -10.36 -13.20 -8.79
C ARG A 85 -9.20 -13.90 -9.52
N GLU A 86 -8.80 -13.37 -10.67
CA GLU A 86 -7.57 -13.71 -11.37
C GLU A 86 -6.59 -12.54 -11.29
N VAL A 87 -5.46 -12.77 -10.61
CA VAL A 87 -4.34 -11.83 -10.57
C VAL A 87 -3.33 -12.29 -11.61
N GLU A 88 -3.05 -11.44 -12.59
CA GLU A 88 -1.99 -11.68 -13.57
C GLU A 88 -0.64 -11.91 -12.89
N ASN A 89 0.17 -12.82 -13.42
CA ASN A 89 1.48 -13.16 -12.83
C ASN A 89 2.39 -11.93 -12.66
N LEU A 90 2.35 -10.97 -13.60
CA LEU A 90 3.15 -9.74 -13.53
C LEU A 90 2.75 -8.89 -12.33
N THR A 91 1.45 -8.66 -12.14
CA THR A 91 0.89 -7.91 -11.02
C THR A 91 1.13 -8.60 -9.68
N GLY A 92 1.03 -9.94 -9.66
CA GLY A 92 1.38 -10.74 -8.49
C GLY A 92 2.86 -10.58 -8.10
N ASN A 93 3.77 -10.69 -9.06
CA ASN A 93 5.21 -10.50 -8.82
C ASN A 93 5.52 -9.07 -8.34
N TYR A 94 4.89 -8.05 -8.92
CA TYR A 94 5.05 -6.66 -8.50
C TYR A 94 4.73 -6.48 -7.01
N ILE A 95 3.61 -7.05 -6.54
CA ILE A 95 3.20 -6.95 -5.13
C ILE A 95 4.13 -7.77 -4.22
N VAL A 96 4.60 -8.93 -4.67
CA VAL A 96 5.61 -9.72 -3.95
C VAL A 96 6.88 -8.90 -3.73
N PHE A 97 7.40 -8.22 -4.77
CA PHE A 97 8.57 -7.36 -4.62
C PHE A 97 8.31 -6.17 -3.71
N MET A 98 7.13 -5.56 -3.77
CA MET A 98 6.74 -4.47 -2.87
C MET A 98 6.66 -4.93 -1.40
N GLY A 99 6.13 -6.12 -1.15
CA GLY A 99 6.12 -6.75 0.17
C GLY A 99 7.52 -7.11 0.66
N ALA A 100 8.37 -7.65 -0.21
CA ALA A 100 9.77 -7.97 0.11
C ALA A 100 10.58 -6.71 0.46
N TYR A 101 10.40 -5.63 -0.30
CA TYR A 101 10.94 -4.31 0.03
C TYR A 101 10.55 -3.90 1.46
N ARG A 102 9.28 -4.07 1.86
CA ARG A 102 8.83 -3.72 3.22
C ARG A 102 9.44 -4.63 4.29
N ALA A 103 9.57 -5.93 4.02
CA ALA A 103 10.22 -6.86 4.94
C ALA A 103 11.69 -6.47 5.19
N PHE A 104 12.42 -6.06 4.15
CA PHE A 104 13.79 -5.56 4.30
C PHE A 104 13.88 -4.26 5.10
N TYR A 105 12.88 -3.38 5.00
CA TYR A 105 12.81 -2.19 5.86
C TYR A 105 12.67 -2.54 7.34
N ILE A 106 11.84 -3.54 7.67
CA ILE A 106 11.70 -4.01 9.06
C ILE A 106 13.03 -4.57 9.57
N LEU A 107 13.70 -5.40 8.77
CA LEU A 107 15.03 -5.92 9.11
C LEU A 107 16.05 -4.80 9.29
N ASN A 108 16.00 -3.75 8.45
CA ASN A 108 16.84 -2.58 8.59
C ASN A 108 16.57 -1.84 9.91
N TRP A 109 15.31 -1.63 10.30
CA TRP A 109 14.97 -0.99 11.58
C TRP A 109 15.50 -1.78 12.77
N ILE A 110 15.37 -3.11 12.73
CA ILE A 110 15.91 -4.00 13.77
C ILE A 110 17.43 -3.85 13.82
N TYR A 111 18.11 -3.93 12.67
CA TYR A 111 19.57 -3.77 12.61
C TYR A 111 20.03 -2.43 13.20
N ARG A 112 19.41 -1.32 12.79
CA ARG A 112 19.74 0.03 13.28
C ARG A 112 19.47 0.17 14.78
N SER A 113 18.40 -0.42 15.30
CA SER A 113 18.13 -0.40 16.74
C SER A 113 19.21 -1.04 17.61
N TYR A 114 19.92 -2.05 17.11
CA TYR A 114 20.97 -2.74 17.85
C TYR A 114 22.36 -2.12 17.66
N HIS A 115 22.64 -1.52 16.51
CA HIS A 115 23.99 -1.09 16.14
C HIS A 115 24.21 0.44 16.20
N GLU A 116 23.15 1.26 16.19
CA GLU A 116 23.27 2.72 16.24
C GLU A 116 23.00 3.25 17.67
N PRO A 117 24.00 3.83 18.37
CA PRO A 117 23.89 4.23 19.78
C PRO A 117 22.96 5.42 20.05
N MET A 118 22.51 6.16 19.01
CA MET A 118 21.55 7.28 19.11
C MET A 118 20.36 7.11 18.15
N TYR A 119 19.94 5.88 17.89
CA TYR A 119 18.82 5.64 17.00
C TYR A 119 17.50 6.18 17.59
N GLN A 120 16.81 7.05 16.84
CA GLN A 120 15.52 7.60 17.24
C GLN A 120 14.39 6.64 16.86
N HIS A 121 13.73 6.09 17.88
CA HIS A 121 12.59 5.22 17.71
C HIS A 121 11.31 6.02 17.43
N HIS A 122 10.89 6.04 16.17
CA HIS A 122 9.62 6.66 15.79
C HIS A 122 8.49 5.62 15.82
N PHE A 123 7.65 5.67 16.85
CA PHE A 123 6.52 4.75 17.01
C PHE A 123 5.60 4.73 15.77
N VAL A 124 5.38 5.88 15.13
CA VAL A 124 4.57 6.00 13.90
C VAL A 124 5.12 5.13 12.76
N VAL A 125 6.45 5.11 12.58
CA VAL A 125 7.11 4.30 11.55
C VAL A 125 6.87 2.82 11.78
N TYR A 126 7.01 2.35 13.03
CA TYR A 126 6.78 0.93 13.36
C TYR A 126 5.31 0.55 13.24
N PHE A 127 4.40 1.38 13.75
CA PHE A 127 2.97 1.14 13.67
C PHE A 127 2.51 1.04 12.21
N CYS A 128 2.84 2.02 11.37
CA CYS A 128 2.52 2.01 9.94
C CYS A 128 3.26 0.90 9.19
N GLY A 129 4.47 0.54 9.63
CA GLY A 129 5.24 -0.60 9.15
C GLY A 129 4.51 -1.93 9.36
N VAL A 130 4.07 -2.18 10.58
CA VAL A 130 3.31 -3.37 10.97
C VAL A 130 1.96 -3.39 10.26
N LEU A 131 1.24 -2.27 10.23
CA LEU A 131 -0.06 -2.16 9.54
C LEU A 131 0.05 -2.58 8.06
N GLN A 132 1.02 -2.02 7.32
CA GLN A 132 1.24 -2.43 5.93
C GLN A 132 1.61 -3.91 5.81
N THR A 133 2.44 -4.43 6.71
CA THR A 133 2.86 -5.84 6.66
C THR A 133 1.67 -6.78 6.86
N VAL A 134 0.75 -6.44 7.76
CA VAL A 134 -0.50 -7.17 7.96
C VAL A 134 -1.37 -7.12 6.70
N LEU A 135 -1.50 -5.95 6.05
CA LEU A 135 -2.26 -5.80 4.81
C LEU A 135 -1.69 -6.65 3.67
N TYR A 136 -0.36 -6.67 3.50
CA TYR A 136 0.29 -7.54 2.52
C TYR A 136 0.10 -9.02 2.87
N ALA A 137 0.24 -9.39 4.14
CA ALA A 137 0.06 -10.77 4.59
C ALA A 137 -1.37 -11.27 4.32
N ASP A 138 -2.39 -10.45 4.59
CA ASP A 138 -3.79 -10.76 4.28
C ASP A 138 -3.98 -10.99 2.78
N PHE A 139 -3.46 -10.08 1.96
CA PHE A 139 -3.49 -10.23 0.50
C PHE A 139 -2.80 -11.52 0.05
N PHE A 140 -1.58 -11.79 0.51
CA PHE A 140 -0.84 -13.00 0.13
C PHE A 140 -1.57 -14.28 0.56
N TYR A 141 -2.17 -14.29 1.76
CA TYR A 141 -2.97 -15.42 2.23
C TYR A 141 -4.11 -15.73 1.26
N TYR A 142 -4.91 -14.74 0.88
CA TYR A 142 -6.01 -14.93 -0.08
C TYR A 142 -5.52 -15.25 -1.49
N TYR A 143 -4.44 -14.62 -1.94
CA TYR A 143 -3.83 -14.87 -3.24
C TYR A 143 -3.35 -16.31 -3.38
N PHE A 144 -2.57 -16.83 -2.42
CA PHE A 144 -2.11 -18.21 -2.44
C PHE A 144 -3.26 -19.21 -2.31
N LYS A 145 -4.25 -18.91 -1.46
CA LYS A 145 -5.46 -19.74 -1.32
C LYS A 145 -6.28 -19.79 -2.61
N SER A 146 -6.42 -18.67 -3.32
CA SER A 146 -7.06 -18.61 -4.64
C SER A 146 -6.27 -19.42 -5.67
N LYS A 147 -4.94 -19.24 -5.71
CA LYS A 147 -4.04 -19.96 -6.63
C LYS A 147 -4.06 -21.48 -6.43
N GLN A 148 -4.12 -21.95 -5.19
CA GLN A 148 -4.25 -23.38 -4.88
C GLN A 148 -5.62 -23.95 -5.25
N LYS A 149 -6.69 -23.14 -5.18
CA LYS A 149 -8.05 -23.52 -5.61
C LYS A 149 -8.27 -23.35 -7.12
N GLY A 150 -7.37 -22.65 -7.81
CA GLY A 150 -7.37 -22.39 -9.25
C GLY A 150 -7.06 -23.61 -10.12
N GLY A 151 -7.62 -24.77 -9.78
CA GLY A 151 -7.83 -25.82 -10.77
C GLY A 151 -8.78 -25.27 -11.84
N LYS A 152 -8.41 -25.40 -13.11
CA LYS A 152 -9.28 -25.09 -14.25
C LYS A 152 -10.66 -25.68 -13.99
N PHE A 153 -11.67 -24.84 -13.84
CA PHE A 153 -13.06 -25.29 -13.76
C PHE A 153 -13.49 -25.67 -15.18
N THR A 154 -13.07 -26.84 -15.66
CA THR A 154 -13.69 -27.46 -16.84
C THR A 154 -15.04 -28.00 -16.39
N LEU A 155 -16.13 -27.37 -16.84
CA LEU A 155 -17.45 -27.97 -16.78
C LEU A 155 -17.40 -29.31 -17.55
N PRO A 156 -17.89 -30.43 -16.99
CA PRO A 156 -18.05 -31.65 -17.76
C PRO A 156 -19.12 -31.39 -18.82
N THR A 157 -18.71 -31.32 -20.09
CA THR A 157 -19.65 -31.38 -21.21
C THR A 157 -20.20 -32.79 -21.25
N SER A 158 -21.36 -33.02 -20.64
CA SER A 158 -22.14 -34.23 -20.88
C SER A 158 -22.66 -34.17 -22.32
N ARG A 159 -21.89 -34.73 -23.25
CA ARG A 159 -22.44 -35.26 -24.50
C ARG A 159 -23.02 -36.64 -24.16
N GLY A 160 -24.32 -36.77 -24.35
CA GLY A 160 -25.09 -38.00 -24.16
C GLY A 160 -26.56 -37.65 -24.11
#